data_AF-A0A836S210-F1
#
_entry.id   AF-A0A836S210-F1
#
_cell.length_a   1.000
_cell.length_b   1.000
_cell.length_c   1.000
_cell.angle_alpha   90.00
_cell.angle_beta   90.00
_cell.angle_gamma   90.00
#
_symmetry.space_group_name_H-M   'P 1'
#
loop_
_entity.id
_entity.type
_entity.pdbx_description
1 polymer ?
#
loop_
_entity_poly.entity_id
_entity_poly.type
_entity_poly.pdbx_seq_one_letter_code
_entity_poly.pdbx_strand_id
1 'polypeptide(L)'
;MEKLFIITFMVAVALSVGCKEKKEPIVNAHEETYTPPGSTKPWTFGGAFHERKHDINITIDGRKILSGRFTPMNPHLTMNSRYQDRQITGVCDFAHGIVGGGGWKSRVAESIVNKKRGTGSNSCKITVGGKKDAVILFF
;
A
#
# COMPACT_ATOMS: atom_id res chain seq x y z
N MET A 1 31.75 -66.75 -25.09
CA MET A 1 32.50 -65.88 -24.16
C MET A 1 32.75 -64.61 -24.95
N GLU A 2 32.17 -63.43 -24.69
CA GLU A 2 31.82 -62.78 -23.44
C GLU A 2 30.88 -61.58 -23.68
N LYS A 3 29.91 -61.44 -22.75
CA LYS A 3 29.48 -60.22 -22.06
C LYS A 3 28.70 -59.12 -22.82
N LEU A 4 27.38 -59.21 -22.61
CA LEU A 4 26.46 -58.10 -22.32
C LEU A 4 27.17 -56.92 -21.60
N PHE A 5 27.00 -55.69 -22.10
CA PHE A 5 27.21 -54.49 -21.29
C PHE A 5 26.01 -53.54 -21.37
N ILE A 6 25.63 -53.09 -20.18
CA ILE A 6 24.35 -52.55 -19.75
C ILE A 6 24.40 -51.01 -19.76
N ILE A 7 23.34 -50.40 -20.30
CA ILE A 7 22.60 -49.19 -19.87
C ILE A 7 23.38 -48.08 -19.14
N THR A 8 23.34 -46.84 -19.64
CA THR A 8 23.20 -45.66 -18.78
C THR A 8 22.41 -44.55 -19.49
N PHE A 9 21.13 -44.45 -19.16
CA PHE A 9 20.23 -43.36 -19.54
C PHE A 9 20.31 -42.29 -18.44
N MET A 10 21.08 -41.22 -18.65
CA MET A 10 21.21 -40.14 -17.65
C MET A 10 20.04 -39.15 -17.84
N VAL A 11 18.97 -39.34 -17.07
CA VAL A 11 17.87 -38.37 -16.97
C VAL A 11 18.33 -37.22 -16.07
N ALA A 12 18.74 -36.10 -16.67
CA ALA A 12 18.91 -34.84 -15.95
C ALA A 12 17.53 -34.23 -15.67
N VAL A 13 16.91 -34.61 -14.54
CA VAL A 13 15.73 -33.92 -14.03
C VAL A 13 16.20 -32.58 -13.45
N ALA A 14 16.06 -31.52 -14.25
CA ALA A 14 16.20 -30.15 -13.77
C ALA A 14 15.13 -29.90 -12.69
N LEU A 15 15.56 -29.77 -11.44
CA LEU A 15 14.74 -29.30 -10.33
C LEU A 15 14.36 -27.84 -10.60
N SER A 16 13.24 -27.62 -11.29
CA SER A 16 12.54 -26.34 -11.29
C SER A 16 11.89 -26.15 -9.92
N VAL A 17 12.71 -25.76 -8.94
CA VAL A 17 12.24 -25.13 -7.71
C VAL A 17 11.57 -23.81 -8.10
N GLY A 18 10.29 -23.89 -8.43
CA GLY A 18 9.43 -22.74 -8.59
C GLY A 18 9.44 -21.96 -7.27
N CYS A 19 10.19 -20.88 -7.24
CA CYS A 19 10.09 -19.89 -6.18
C CYS A 19 8.65 -19.36 -6.20
N LYS A 20 7.79 -19.90 -5.33
CA LYS A 20 6.50 -19.29 -5.00
C LYS A 20 6.82 -17.97 -4.30
N GLU A 21 7.06 -16.93 -5.08
CA GLU A 21 7.15 -15.57 -4.58
C GLU A 21 5.80 -15.27 -3.93
N LYS A 22 5.78 -15.17 -2.60
CA LYS A 22 4.54 -14.89 -1.87
C LYS A 22 4.03 -13.55 -2.38
N LYS A 23 2.88 -13.50 -3.03
CA LYS A 23 2.25 -12.25 -3.53
C LYS A 23 2.13 -11.24 -2.39
N GLU A 24 2.45 -9.98 -2.66
CA GLU A 24 2.30 -8.90 -1.68
C GLU A 24 0.82 -8.59 -1.48
N PRO A 25 0.30 -8.55 -0.23
CA PRO A 25 -1.03 -8.02 0.01
C PRO A 25 -1.02 -6.52 -0.30
N ILE A 26 -1.93 -6.12 -1.18
CA ILE A 26 -2.15 -4.72 -1.57
C ILE A 26 -3.60 -4.39 -1.26
N VAL A 27 -3.81 -3.34 -0.48
CA VAL A 27 -5.12 -2.78 -0.15
C VAL A 27 -5.32 -1.52 -0.99
N ASN A 28 -6.38 -1.49 -1.79
CA ASN A 28 -6.68 -0.33 -2.63
C ASN A 28 -7.74 0.53 -1.95
N ALA A 29 -7.58 1.84 -2.02
CA ALA A 29 -8.60 2.76 -1.56
C ALA A 29 -9.82 2.75 -2.48
N HIS A 30 -10.99 3.09 -1.93
CA HIS A 30 -12.13 3.48 -2.76
C HIS A 30 -11.78 4.76 -3.54
N GLU A 31 -12.09 4.77 -4.84
CA GLU A 31 -11.85 5.95 -5.66
C GLU A 31 -12.84 7.06 -5.30
N GLU A 32 -12.33 8.28 -5.16
CA GLU A 32 -13.12 9.45 -4.80
C GLU A 32 -12.95 10.54 -5.86
N THR A 33 -14.04 11.21 -6.22
CA THR A 33 -13.97 12.29 -7.21
C THR A 33 -14.02 13.65 -6.54
N TYR A 34 -13.20 14.57 -7.03
CA TYR A 34 -13.16 15.94 -6.52
C TYR A 34 -12.93 16.91 -7.67
N THR A 35 -13.70 17.99 -7.72
CA THR A 35 -13.50 19.06 -8.70
C THR A 35 -12.82 20.24 -8.01
N PRO A 36 -11.52 20.48 -8.28
CA PRO A 36 -10.84 21.64 -7.72
C PRO A 36 -11.47 22.94 -8.21
N PRO A 37 -11.53 23.99 -7.36
CA PRO A 37 -12.04 25.28 -7.76
C PRO A 37 -11.28 25.83 -8.97
N GLY A 38 -11.96 26.15 -10.07
CA GLY A 38 -11.31 26.62 -11.30
C GLY A 38 -10.78 25.51 -12.21
N SER A 39 -11.02 24.24 -11.89
CA SER A 39 -10.86 23.13 -12.84
C SER A 39 -12.14 22.95 -13.67
N THR A 40 -11.99 22.60 -14.94
CA THR A 40 -13.11 22.25 -15.84
C THR A 40 -13.45 20.76 -15.80
N LYS A 41 -12.61 19.92 -15.17
CA LYS A 41 -12.80 18.48 -15.07
C LYS A 41 -12.62 18.00 -13.62
N PRO A 42 -13.42 17.01 -13.18
CA PRO A 42 -13.17 16.32 -11.91
C PRO A 42 -11.85 15.55 -11.99
N TRP A 43 -11.21 15.43 -10.83
CA TRP A 43 -10.07 14.56 -10.59
C TRP A 43 -10.53 13.30 -9.88
N THR A 44 -10.00 12.15 -10.24
CA THR A 44 -10.25 10.88 -9.53
C THR A 44 -9.07 10.56 -8.63
N PHE A 45 -9.29 10.63 -7.33
CA PHE A 45 -8.33 10.22 -6.31
C PHE A 45 -8.43 8.72 -6.06
N GLY A 46 -7.30 8.05 -5.98
CA GLY A 46 -7.20 6.66 -5.57
C GLY A 46 -5.96 6.42 -4.73
N GLY A 47 -5.71 5.17 -4.37
CA GLY A 47 -4.50 4.82 -3.66
C GLY A 47 -4.32 3.33 -3.48
N ALA A 48 -3.08 2.95 -3.16
CA ALA A 48 -2.70 1.58 -2.86
C ALA A 48 -1.75 1.55 -1.67
N PHE A 49 -2.04 0.68 -0.70
CA PHE A 49 -1.22 0.38 0.44
C PHE A 49 -0.63 -1.04 0.31
N HIS A 50 0.70 -1.13 0.35
CA HIS A 50 1.47 -2.37 0.28
C HIS A 50 1.81 -2.82 1.70
N GLU A 51 1.05 -3.79 2.23
CA GLU A 51 1.11 -4.14 3.65
C GLU A 51 2.49 -4.58 4.11
N ARG A 52 3.21 -5.38 3.32
CA ARG A 52 4.52 -5.93 3.75
C ARG A 52 5.64 -4.91 3.68
N LYS A 53 5.59 -4.00 2.71
CA LYS A 53 6.54 -2.90 2.58
C LYS A 53 6.18 -1.70 3.47
N HIS A 54 4.96 -1.68 4.01
CA HIS A 54 4.35 -0.53 4.67
C HIS A 54 4.41 0.74 3.80
N ASP A 55 4.30 0.58 2.48
CA ASP A 55 4.36 1.66 1.51
C ASP A 55 2.95 2.05 1.09
N ILE A 56 2.71 3.34 0.92
CA ILE A 56 1.46 3.87 0.40
C ILE A 56 1.71 4.78 -0.79
N ASN A 57 0.83 4.69 -1.77
CA ASN A 57 0.81 5.55 -2.94
C ASN A 57 -0.59 6.13 -3.09
N ILE A 58 -0.69 7.43 -3.29
CA ILE A 58 -1.95 8.11 -3.64
C ILE A 58 -1.86 8.55 -5.09
N THR A 59 -2.93 8.33 -5.84
CA THR A 59 -3.03 8.67 -7.25
C THR A 59 -4.07 9.76 -7.49
N ILE A 60 -3.86 10.55 -8.54
CA ILE A 60 -4.88 11.39 -9.17
C ILE A 60 -4.93 11.02 -10.66
N ASP A 61 -6.11 10.66 -11.16
CA ASP A 61 -6.35 10.22 -12.54
C ASP A 61 -5.41 9.07 -12.94
N GLY A 62 -5.21 8.11 -12.02
CA GLY A 62 -4.31 6.97 -12.19
C GLY A 62 -2.81 7.29 -12.07
N ARG A 63 -2.42 8.55 -11.93
CA ARG A 63 -1.01 8.96 -11.80
C ARG A 63 -0.62 9.09 -10.34
N LYS A 64 0.50 8.48 -9.95
CA LYS A 64 1.03 8.58 -8.60
C LYS A 64 1.47 10.02 -8.29
N ILE A 65 0.89 10.61 -7.25
CA ILE A 65 1.16 11.99 -6.84
C ILE A 65 1.75 12.11 -5.43
N LEU A 66 1.41 11.19 -4.53
CA LEU A 66 2.04 11.07 -3.21
C LEU A 66 2.53 9.65 -3.04
N SER A 67 3.65 9.51 -2.36
CA SER A 67 4.15 8.21 -1.94
C SER A 67 4.97 8.35 -0.67
N GLY A 68 4.89 7.35 0.19
CA GLY A 68 5.72 7.29 1.38
C GLY A 68 5.64 5.92 2.05
N ARG A 69 6.47 5.76 3.07
CA ARG A 69 6.58 4.54 3.86
C ARG A 69 6.27 4.87 5.31
N PHE A 70 5.40 4.10 5.93
CA PHE A 70 5.22 4.17 7.37
C PHE A 70 6.42 3.53 8.07
N THR A 71 6.90 4.16 9.14
CA THR A 71 7.90 3.52 9.99
C THR A 71 7.23 2.50 10.91
N PRO A 72 7.91 1.39 11.25
CA PRO A 72 7.40 0.46 12.24
C PRO A 72 6.99 1.21 13.52
N MET A 73 5.80 0.92 14.05
CA MET A 73 5.21 1.57 15.25
C MET A 73 4.69 3.00 15.07
N ASN A 74 4.87 3.64 13.90
CA ASN A 74 4.25 4.93 13.62
C ASN A 74 3.22 4.81 12.48
N PRO A 75 1.93 4.62 12.81
CA PRO A 75 0.86 4.56 11.82
C PRO A 75 0.46 5.91 11.22
N HIS A 76 1.27 6.94 11.40
CA HIS A 76 1.01 8.26 10.86
C HIS A 76 2.03 8.63 9.80
N LEU A 77 1.54 9.14 8.68
CA LEU A 77 2.39 9.59 7.58
C LEU A 77 1.83 10.88 6.99
N THR A 78 2.66 11.91 6.94
CA THR A 78 2.35 13.14 6.20
C THR A 78 3.20 13.19 4.93
N MET A 79 2.57 13.48 3.80
CA MET A 79 3.19 13.57 2.48
C MET A 79 2.78 14.88 1.81
N ASN A 80 3.66 15.43 0.97
CA ASN A 80 3.42 16.65 0.23
C ASN A 80 3.90 16.50 -1.21
N SER A 81 3.15 17.08 -2.15
CA SER A 81 3.47 17.10 -3.57
C SER A 81 2.75 18.25 -4.27
N ARG A 82 2.85 18.31 -5.60
CA ARG A 82 2.09 19.23 -6.44
C ARG A 82 1.43 18.48 -7.61
N TYR A 83 0.23 18.91 -7.98
CA TYR A 83 -0.49 18.44 -9.15
C TYR A 83 -1.22 19.61 -9.81
N GLN A 84 -0.98 19.83 -11.11
CA GLN A 84 -1.53 20.95 -11.88
C GLN A 84 -1.42 22.30 -11.12
N ASP A 85 -0.19 22.62 -10.69
CA ASP A 85 0.19 23.83 -9.92
C ASP A 85 -0.46 24.00 -8.55
N ARG A 86 -1.19 23.00 -8.06
CA ARG A 86 -1.76 23.00 -6.71
C ARG A 86 -0.92 22.15 -5.78
N GLN A 87 -0.68 22.66 -4.58
CA GLN A 87 -0.14 21.85 -3.50
C GLN A 87 -1.14 20.76 -3.12
N ILE A 88 -0.65 19.53 -3.04
CA ILE A 88 -1.39 18.37 -2.55
C ILE A 88 -0.70 17.91 -1.27
N THR A 89 -1.44 17.86 -0.17
CA THR A 89 -0.94 17.36 1.11
C THR A 89 -1.79 16.17 1.51
N GLY A 90 -1.16 15.05 1.83
CA GLY A 90 -1.82 13.85 2.35
C GLY A 90 -1.41 13.60 3.78
N VAL A 91 -2.40 13.37 4.65
CA VAL A 91 -2.20 12.96 6.03
C VAL A 91 -2.88 11.62 6.22
N CYS A 92 -2.09 10.56 6.39
CA CYS A 92 -2.56 9.20 6.51
C CYS A 92 -2.43 8.69 7.94
N ASP A 93 -3.50 8.08 8.43
CA ASP A 93 -3.60 7.46 9.74
C ASP A 93 -4.08 6.02 9.55
N PHE A 94 -3.21 5.06 9.87
CA PHE A 94 -3.48 3.64 9.66
C PHE A 94 -3.64 2.90 10.99
N ALA A 95 -4.89 2.56 11.29
CA ALA A 95 -5.24 1.78 12.46
C ALA A 95 -4.68 0.33 12.42
N HIS A 96 -4.50 -0.22 11.22
CA HIS A 96 -4.14 -1.62 10.99
C HIS A 96 -3.09 -1.77 9.88
N GLY A 97 -2.30 -2.83 9.92
CA GLY A 97 -1.35 -3.20 8.88
C GLY A 97 0.01 -2.48 8.95
N ILE A 98 0.23 -1.57 9.91
CA ILE A 98 1.52 -0.90 10.15
C ILE A 98 2.26 -1.46 11.37
N VAL A 99 1.52 -1.86 12.41
CA VAL A 99 2.11 -2.37 13.66
C VAL A 99 2.19 -3.90 13.61
N GLY A 100 3.16 -4.34 12.81
CA GLY A 100 3.93 -5.58 12.93
C GLY A 100 3.21 -6.87 13.31
N GLY A 101 2.85 -7.67 12.30
CA GLY A 101 3.07 -9.12 12.30
C GLY A 101 1.82 -9.99 12.41
N GLY A 102 1.50 -10.77 11.36
CA GLY A 102 0.40 -11.73 11.40
C GLY A 102 0.42 -12.58 12.69
N GLY A 103 -0.62 -12.44 13.51
CA GLY A 103 -0.73 -13.09 14.81
C GLY A 103 -1.47 -12.23 15.84
N TRP A 104 -1.83 -12.84 16.97
CA TRP A 104 -2.62 -12.19 18.03
C TRP A 104 -1.89 -11.00 18.69
N LYS A 105 -0.55 -11.01 18.72
CA LYS A 105 0.27 -9.92 19.31
C LYS A 105 0.18 -8.61 18.51
N SER A 106 0.10 -8.69 17.18
CA SER A 106 -0.11 -7.51 16.33
C SER A 106 -1.50 -6.91 16.53
N ARG A 107 -2.54 -7.75 16.64
CA ARG A 107 -3.90 -7.28 16.93
C ARG A 107 -3.98 -6.52 18.25
N VAL A 108 -3.21 -6.95 19.26
CA VAL A 108 -3.13 -6.25 20.54
C VAL A 108 -2.40 -4.91 20.39
N ALA A 109 -1.25 -4.88 19.70
CA ALA A 109 -0.51 -3.64 19.47
C ALA A 109 -1.32 -2.62 18.66
N GLU A 110 -1.99 -3.04 17.60
CA GLU A 110 -2.93 -2.23 16.82
C GLU A 110 -4.08 -1.73 17.69
N SER A 111 -4.68 -2.59 18.53
CA SER A 111 -5.79 -2.16 19.40
C SER A 111 -5.39 -1.08 20.42
N ILE A 112 -4.16 -1.11 20.92
CA ILE A 112 -3.64 -0.11 21.87
C ILE A 112 -3.39 1.22 21.15
N VAL A 113 -2.83 1.18 19.94
CA VAL A 113 -2.59 2.39 19.15
C VAL A 113 -3.90 3.01 18.67
N ASN A 114 -4.87 2.19 18.26
CA ASN A 114 -6.19 2.65 17.82
C ASN A 114 -6.99 3.26 18.96
N LYS A 115 -6.97 2.65 20.15
CA LYS A 115 -7.61 3.22 21.35
C LYS A 115 -7.04 4.58 21.73
N LYS A 116 -5.74 4.83 21.50
CA LYS A 116 -5.13 6.14 21.77
C LYS A 116 -5.47 7.20 20.72
N ARG A 117 -5.74 6.81 19.47
CA ARG A 117 -6.00 7.76 18.36
C ARG A 117 -7.48 7.98 18.05
N GLY A 118 -8.36 7.08 18.49
CA GLY A 118 -9.81 7.18 18.23
C GLY A 118 -10.22 6.86 16.80
N THR A 119 -9.29 6.43 15.94
CA THR A 119 -9.54 6.06 14.53
C THR A 119 -9.66 4.53 14.39
N GLY A 120 -10.81 4.08 13.89
CA GLY A 120 -11.11 2.66 13.66
C GLY A 120 -10.83 2.16 12.24
N SER A 121 -10.44 3.04 11.31
CA SER A 121 -10.21 2.71 9.90
C SER A 121 -8.88 3.31 9.39
N ASN A 122 -8.32 2.65 8.37
CA ASN A 122 -7.17 3.17 7.63
C ASN A 122 -7.65 4.27 6.68
N SER A 123 -7.10 5.47 6.81
CA SER A 123 -7.53 6.58 5.96
C SER A 123 -6.41 7.55 5.62
N CYS A 124 -6.60 8.27 4.51
CA CYS A 124 -5.75 9.38 4.11
C CYS A 124 -6.61 10.61 3.81
N LYS A 125 -6.42 11.67 4.58
CA LYS A 125 -7.02 12.98 4.33
C LYS A 125 -6.16 13.76 3.35
N ILE A 126 -6.74 14.15 2.24
CA ILE A 126 -6.07 14.88 1.17
C ILE A 126 -6.56 16.32 1.15
N THR A 127 -5.62 17.24 1.20
CA THR A 127 -5.81 18.69 1.09
C THR A 127 -5.35 19.13 -0.30
N VAL A 128 -6.18 19.92 -1.00
CA VAL A 128 -5.88 20.45 -2.34
C VAL A 128 -5.82 21.97 -2.28
N GLY A 129 -4.67 22.55 -2.63
CA GLY A 129 -4.47 24.00 -2.67
C GLY A 129 -4.71 24.69 -1.32
N GLY A 130 -4.33 24.04 -0.22
CA GLY A 130 -4.51 24.56 1.14
C GLY A 130 -5.93 24.46 1.70
N LYS A 131 -6.90 23.94 0.93
CA LYS A 131 -8.25 23.63 1.45
C LYS A 131 -8.21 22.31 2.21
N LYS A 132 -8.36 22.40 3.55
CA LYS A 132 -8.35 21.25 4.46
C LYS A 132 -9.41 20.22 4.07
N ASP A 133 -9.04 18.94 4.21
CA ASP A 133 -9.91 17.77 4.08
C ASP A 133 -10.77 17.75 2.81
N ALA A 134 -10.16 18.10 1.67
CA ALA A 134 -10.84 18.13 0.36
C ALA A 134 -11.32 16.74 -0.08
N VAL A 135 -10.60 15.67 0.29
CA VAL A 135 -10.95 14.26 0.01
C VAL A 135 -10.50 13.39 1.19
N ILE A 136 -11.26 12.35 1.53
CA ILE A 136 -10.84 11.31 2.48
C ILE A 136 -10.87 9.97 1.76
N LEU A 137 -9.71 9.34 1.63
CA LEU A 137 -9.58 7.99 1.07
C LEU A 137 -9.60 6.98 2.21
N PHE A 138 -10.45 5.96 2.09
CA PHE A 138 -10.48 4.81 3.00
C PHE A 138 -9.86 3.59 2.34
N PHE A 139 -9.02 2.89 3.10
CA PHE A 139 -8.30 1.68 2.70
C PHE A 139 -8.82 0.48 3.47
#